data_AF-A0A957LTV1-F1
#
_entry.id   AF-A0A957LTV1-F1
#
_cell.length_a   1.000
_cell.length_b   1.000
_cell.length_c   1.000
_cell.angle_alpha   90.00
_cell.angle_beta   90.00
_cell.angle_gamma   90.00
#
_symmetry.space_group_name_H-M   'P 1'
#
loop_
_entity.id
_entity.type
_entity.pdbx_description
1 polymer ?
#
loop_
_entity_poly.entity_id
_entity_poly.type
_entity_poly.pdbx_seq_one_letter_code
_entity_poly.pdbx_strand_id
1 'polypeptide(L)' 'LADPEGALRDILLYHVVAGKVMSGDLSDGMTADTLQGAPVTFTVADGAVKVDAANVVAADVEASNGVIHVIDAVILPPQ' A
#
# COMPACT_ATOMS: atom_id res chain seq x y z
N LEU A 1 15.86 18.04 -2.70
CA LEU A 1 15.63 16.58 -2.67
C LEU A 1 16.56 16.00 -3.72
N ALA A 2 17.57 15.22 -3.32
CA ALA A 2 18.80 15.07 -4.13
C ALA A 2 18.74 14.00 -5.24
N ASP A 3 17.68 13.21 -5.36
CA ASP A 3 17.50 12.27 -6.46
C ASP A 3 16.03 11.81 -6.58
N PRO A 4 15.22 12.41 -7.49
CA PRO A 4 13.85 11.96 -7.74
C PRO A 4 13.75 10.76 -8.70
N GLU A 5 14.84 10.35 -9.35
CA GLU A 5 14.83 9.24 -10.33
C GLU A 5 15.27 7.90 -9.73
N GLY A 6 16.01 7.93 -8.61
CA GLY A 6 16.43 6.76 -7.83
C GLY A 6 15.43 6.33 -6.74
N ALA A 7 15.93 6.09 -5.52
CA ALA A 7 15.19 5.43 -4.43
C ALA A 7 13.82 6.02 -4.10
N LEU A 8 13.60 7.34 -4.28
CA LEU A 8 12.30 7.96 -4.04
C LEU A 8 11.23 7.45 -5.02
N ARG A 9 11.59 7.25 -6.29
CA ARG A 9 10.69 6.70 -7.30
C ARG A 9 10.24 5.30 -6.89
N ASP A 10 11.17 4.45 -6.49
CA ASP A 10 10.86 3.08 -6.08
C ASP A 10 9.99 3.03 -4.83
N ILE A 11 10.27 3.89 -3.84
CA ILE A 11 9.43 4.04 -2.65
C ILE A 11 8.00 4.41 -3.07
N LEU A 12 7.82 5.43 -3.92
CA LEU A 12 6.48 5.86 -4.34
C LEU A 12 5.76 4.77 -5.16
N LEU A 13 6.46 4.05 -6.04
CA LEU A 13 5.88 2.94 -6.79
C LEU A 13 5.51 1.75 -5.90
N TYR A 14 6.22 1.55 -4.78
CA TYR A 14 5.90 0.53 -3.79
C TYR A 14 4.62 0.85 -3.00
N HIS A 15 4.16 2.11 -2.99
CA HIS A 15 2.88 2.50 -2.38
C HIS A 15 1.67 2.31 -3.31
N VAL A 16 1.88 1.86 -4.55
CA VAL A 16 0.80 1.75 -5.55
C VAL A 16 0.63 0.29 -5.95
N VAL A 17 -0.58 -0.22 -5.78
CA VAL A 17 -1.02 -1.53 -6.29
C VAL A 17 -1.90 -1.31 -7.52
N ALA A 18 -1.71 -2.13 -8.56
CA ALA A 18 -2.53 -2.04 -9.76
C ALA A 18 -3.93 -2.61 -9.51
N GLY A 19 -4.97 -1.82 -9.79
CA GLY A 19 -6.37 -2.24 -9.68
C GLY A 19 -7.14 -1.47 -8.61
N LYS A 20 -8.41 -1.84 -8.42
CA LYS A 20 -9.29 -1.29 -7.39
C LYS A 20 -9.46 -2.36 -6.31
N VAL A 21 -8.92 -2.11 -5.12
CA VAL A 21 -9.01 -3.01 -3.96
C VAL A 21 -9.64 -2.25 -2.82
N MET A 22 -10.86 -2.62 -2.44
CA MET A 22 -11.54 -2.07 -1.26
C MET A 22 -11.09 -2.80 0.00
N SER A 23 -11.29 -2.20 1.17
CA SER A 23 -11.00 -2.85 2.46
C SER A 23 -11.79 -4.14 2.64
N GLY A 24 -13.00 -4.21 2.08
CA GLY A 24 -13.85 -5.42 2.08
C GLY A 24 -13.32 -6.57 1.22
N ASP A 25 -12.40 -6.30 0.30
CA ASP A 25 -11.74 -7.31 -0.53
C ASP A 25 -10.47 -7.87 0.13
N LEU A 26 -10.00 -7.23 1.22
CA LEU A 26 -8.79 -7.62 1.92
C LEU A 26 -9.05 -8.79 2.88
N SER A 27 -8.08 -9.70 2.93
CA SER A 27 -8.05 -10.80 3.87
C SER A 27 -6.69 -10.86 4.58
N ASP A 28 -6.67 -11.42 5.79
CA ASP A 28 -5.44 -11.53 6.55
C ASP A 28 -4.40 -12.42 5.83
N GLY A 29 -3.18 -11.92 5.71
CA GLY A 29 -2.10 -12.57 4.97
C GLY A 29 -2.18 -12.44 3.45
N MET A 30 -3.15 -11.68 2.93
CA MET A 30 -3.23 -11.37 1.50
C MET A 30 -1.99 -10.61 1.05
N THR A 31 -1.50 -10.90 -0.15
CA THR A 31 -0.40 -10.16 -0.78
C THR A 31 -0.84 -9.58 -2.11
N ALA A 32 -0.26 -8.44 -2.48
CA ALA A 32 -0.48 -7.83 -3.79
C ALA A 32 0.81 -7.24 -4.35
N ASP A 33 1.04 -7.44 -5.65
CA ASP A 33 2.19 -6.87 -6.34
C ASP A 33 2.01 -5.36 -6.51
N THR A 34 3.04 -4.61 -6.13
CA THR A 34 3.08 -3.16 -6.33
C THR A 34 3.58 -2.82 -7.74
N LEU A 35 3.42 -1.55 -8.15
CA LEU A 35 3.99 -1.07 -9.40
C LEU A 35 5.53 -1.03 -9.39
N GLN A 36 6.16 -1.11 -8.21
CA GLN A 36 7.60 -1.30 -8.10
C GLN A 36 8.02 -2.75 -8.43
N GLY A 37 7.12 -3.71 -8.24
CA GLY A 37 7.30 -5.13 -8.58
C GLY A 37 7.43 -6.05 -7.37
N ALA A 38 7.82 -5.53 -6.20
CA ALA A 38 7.78 -6.29 -4.96
C ALA A 38 6.36 -6.30 -4.36
N PRO A 39 5.94 -7.40 -3.69
CA PRO A 39 4.64 -7.47 -3.06
C PRO A 39 4.60 -6.70 -1.73
N VAL A 40 3.41 -6.25 -1.36
CA VAL A 40 3.06 -5.82 0.00
C VAL A 40 2.17 -6.86 0.65
N THR A 41 2.23 -6.98 1.97
CA THR A 41 1.38 -7.89 2.74
C THR A 41 0.30 -7.12 3.50
N PHE A 42 -0.93 -7.58 3.43
CA PHE A 42 -2.04 -7.05 4.20
C PHE A 42 -2.26 -7.92 5.44
N THR A 43 -2.36 -7.27 6.60
CA THR A 43 -2.77 -7.92 7.85
C THR A 43 -4.12 -7.36 8.25
N VAL A 44 -5.09 -8.23 8.51
CA VAL A 44 -6.44 -7.83 8.93
C VAL A 44 -6.71 -8.49 10.27
N ALA A 45 -6.70 -7.68 11.34
CA ALA A 45 -6.90 -8.14 12.70
C ALA A 45 -7.79 -7.18 13.45
N ASP A 46 -8.82 -7.71 14.13
CA ASP A 46 -9.73 -6.94 15.00
C ASP A 46 -10.35 -5.69 14.35
N GLY A 47 -10.62 -5.75 13.04
CA GLY A 47 -11.17 -4.62 12.27
C GLY A 47 -10.16 -3.54 11.89
N ALA A 48 -8.88 -3.73 12.24
CA ALA A 48 -7.77 -2.91 11.76
C ALA A 48 -7.10 -3.57 10.56
N VAL A 49 -6.67 -2.75 9.60
CA VAL A 49 -5.90 -3.17 8.44
C VAL A 49 -4.51 -2.59 8.54
N LYS A 50 -3.50 -3.42 8.28
CA LYS A 50 -2.12 -2.99 8.12
C LYS A 50 -1.61 -3.37 6.74
N VAL A 51 -0.74 -2.53 6.20
CA VAL A 51 0.04 -2.81 5.00
C VAL A 51 1.51 -2.87 5.42
N ASP A 52 2.09 -4.06 5.37
CA ASP A 52 3.34 -4.43 6.01
C ASP A 52 3.38 -3.95 7.49
N ALA A 53 4.19 -2.94 7.79
CA ALA A 53 4.31 -2.38 9.13
C ALA A 53 3.40 -1.17 9.40
N ALA A 54 2.80 -0.56 8.37
CA ALA A 54 2.03 0.67 8.47
C ALA A 54 0.54 0.38 8.74
N ASN A 55 -0.10 1.20 9.59
CA ASN A 55 -1.52 1.05 9.89
C ASN A 55 -2.35 1.88 8.91
N VAL A 56 -3.45 1.32 8.42
CA VAL A 56 -4.44 2.08 7.64
C VAL A 56 -5.29 2.91 8.61
N VAL A 57 -5.16 4.23 8.54
CA VAL A 57 -5.89 5.19 9.38
C VAL A 57 -7.20 5.66 8.75
N ALA A 58 -7.32 5.58 7.43
CA ALA A 58 -8.56 5.78 6.70
C ALA A 58 -8.57 4.89 5.45
N ALA A 59 -9.59 4.06 5.29
CA ALA A 59 -9.75 3.18 4.16
C ALA A 59 -10.84 3.68 3.19
N ASP A 60 -10.87 3.12 1.99
CA ASP A 60 -11.98 3.26 1.03
C ASP A 60 -12.28 4.69 0.57
N VAL A 61 -11.23 5.52 0.45
CA VAL A 61 -11.39 6.84 -0.17
C VAL A 61 -11.44 6.65 -1.68
N GLU A 62 -12.65 6.72 -2.23
CA GLU A 62 -12.86 6.58 -3.68
C GLU A 62 -12.24 7.75 -4.46
N ALA A 63 -11.44 7.40 -5.46
CA ALA A 63 -10.93 8.31 -6.46
C ALA A 63 -11.50 7.93 -7.84
N SER A 64 -11.40 8.84 -8.80
CA SER A 64 -11.89 8.60 -10.18
C SER A 64 -11.20 7.42 -10.87
N ASN A 65 -10.01 7.03 -10.41
CA ASN A 65 -9.16 6.01 -11.01
C ASN A 65 -8.77 4.87 -10.06
N GLY A 66 -9.34 4.79 -8.86
CA GLY A 66 -8.94 3.79 -7.87
C GLY A 66 -9.49 4.07 -6.48
N VAL A 67 -8.81 3.53 -5.47
CA VAL A 67 -9.14 3.68 -4.06
C VAL A 67 -7.86 4.05 -3.32
N ILE A 68 -7.97 4.99 -2.39
CA ILE A 68 -6.87 5.39 -1.53
C ILE A 68 -7.11 4.82 -0.13
N HIS A 69 -6.10 4.15 0.39
CA HIS A 69 -5.98 3.75 1.79
C HIS A 69 -4.89 4.62 2.43
N VAL A 70 -5.25 5.46 3.39
CA VAL A 70 -4.32 6.36 4.08
C VAL A 70 -3.60 5.57 5.16
N ILE A 71 -2.28 5.65 5.16
CA ILE A 71 -1.41 4.98 6.14
C ILE A 71 -0.65 5.98 7.01
N ASP A 72 -0.26 5.55 8.22
CA ASP A 72 0.45 6.39 9.20
C ASP A 72 1.98 6.37 9.06
N ALA A 73 2.54 5.51 8.21
CA ALA A 73 3.97 5.34 8.01
C ALA A 73 4.32 5.07 6.54
N VAL A 74 5.52 5.45 6.12
CA VAL A 74 6.06 5.14 4.79
C VAL A 74 6.46 3.67 4.73
N ILE A 75 5.97 2.94 3.73
CA ILE A 75 6.44 1.58 3.44
C ILE A 75 7.67 1.59 2.54
N LEU A 76 8.65 0.74 2.84
CA LEU A 76 9.90 0.68 2.11
C LEU A 76 9.98 -0.65 1.35
N PRO A 77 10.37 -0.63 0.07
CA PRO A 77 10.55 -1.86 -0.68
C PRO A 77 11.68 -2.71 -0.07
N PRO A 78 11.60 -4.05 -0.17
CA PRO A 78 12.65 -4.95 0.30
C PRO A 78 13.97 -4.68 -0.44
N GLN A 79 15.09 -4.83 0.28
CA GLN A 79 16.46 -4.64 -0.24
C GLN A 79 16.98 -5.89 -0.94
#